data_AF-A0A7S0GB76-F1
#
_entry.id   AF-A0A7S0GB76-F1
#
_cell.length_a   1.000
_cell.length_b   1.000
_cell.length_c   1.000
_cell.angle_alpha   90.00
_cell.angle_beta   90.00
_cell.angle_gamma   90.00
#
_symmetry.space_group_name_H-M   'P 1'
#
loop_
_entity.id
_entity.type
_entity.pdbx_description
1 polymer ?
#
loop_
_entity_poly.entity_id
_entity_poly.type
_entity_poly.pdbx_seq_one_letter_code
_entity_poly.pdbx_strand_id
1 'polypeptide(L)'
;SDGEGWRRIEADGKSTLPRDCFVAMNRFAIQPGMHDVFEDRFAARESSLTEYDGFQGFLLLRRDGAKKAGDGGEPDDGVTHSTFSIWKNRDAFEASKSDSATKEKGSSAKKEGEKGGGKSRPPNLFTRPPIPSFYEGILALESAKGV
;
A
#
# COMPACT_ATOMS: atom_id res chain seq x y z
N SER A 1 33.56 19.58 -6.06
CA SER A 1 32.10 19.64 -6.01
C SER A 1 31.70 18.89 -4.77
N ASP A 2 31.50 19.68 -3.73
CA ASP A 2 31.74 19.24 -2.37
C ASP A 2 30.40 18.74 -1.85
N GLY A 3 30.38 17.56 -1.22
CA GLY A 3 29.18 16.80 -0.85
C GLY A 3 28.28 17.45 0.20
N GLU A 4 28.02 18.76 0.10
CA GLU A 4 27.21 19.61 0.98
C GLU A 4 25.70 19.30 0.96
N GLY A 5 25.26 18.25 0.27
CA GLY A 5 23.83 17.91 0.13
C GLY A 5 23.31 16.76 1.00
N TRP A 6 24.18 15.99 1.67
CA TRP A 6 23.73 14.85 2.48
C TRP A 6 23.56 15.24 3.94
N ARG A 7 22.53 14.69 4.59
CA ARG A 7 22.18 14.99 5.99
C ARG A 7 23.38 14.78 6.90
N ARG A 8 23.83 15.84 7.57
CA ARG A 8 24.80 15.72 8.65
C ARG A 8 24.07 15.19 9.89
N ILE A 9 24.12 13.89 10.07
CA ILE A 9 23.52 13.20 11.22
C ILE A 9 24.60 13.00 12.26
N GLU A 10 24.38 13.52 13.47
CA GLU A 10 25.24 13.23 14.62
C GLU A 10 24.83 11.89 15.23
N ALA A 11 25.76 10.94 15.30
CA ALA A 11 25.55 9.65 15.94
C ALA A 11 25.76 9.75 17.45
N ASP A 12 24.90 10.50 18.12
CA ASP A 12 24.99 10.81 19.56
C ASP A 12 24.59 9.64 20.49
N GLY A 13 24.07 8.55 19.91
CA GLY A 13 23.58 7.38 20.64
C GLY A 13 22.27 7.60 21.40
N LYS A 14 21.60 8.74 21.19
CA LYS A 14 20.36 9.13 21.88
C LYS A 14 19.23 9.43 20.90
N SER A 15 19.52 10.14 19.82
CA SER A 15 18.54 10.51 18.80
C SER A 15 18.46 9.48 17.68
N THR A 16 17.23 9.14 17.28
CA THR A 16 16.98 8.35 16.07
C THR A 16 16.93 9.26 14.85
N LEU A 17 17.09 8.67 13.66
CA LEU A 17 16.90 9.43 12.41
C LEU A 17 15.47 9.99 12.35
N PRO A 18 15.29 11.24 11.89
CA PRO A 18 13.97 11.74 11.58
C PRO A 18 13.36 10.91 10.45
N ARG A 19 12.04 10.73 10.49
CA ARG A 19 11.30 10.14 9.38
C ARG A 19 11.12 11.12 8.23
N ASP A 20 11.17 10.59 7.02
CA ASP A 20 10.91 11.28 5.76
C ASP A 20 9.47 11.09 5.31
N CYS A 21 8.95 9.88 5.53
CA CYS A 21 7.60 9.53 5.16
C CYS A 21 7.04 8.45 6.08
N PHE A 22 5.76 8.17 5.86
CA PHE A 22 5.00 7.10 6.47
C PHE A 22 4.46 6.19 5.36
N VAL A 23 4.67 4.89 5.49
CA VAL A 23 4.25 3.91 4.51
C VAL A 23 3.23 2.97 5.13
N ALA A 24 2.03 2.95 4.58
CA ALA A 24 1.04 1.92 4.87
C ALA A 24 1.12 0.82 3.80
N MET A 25 1.42 -0.39 4.25
CA MET A 25 1.58 -1.58 3.44
C MET A 25 0.44 -2.57 3.67
N ASN A 26 -0.31 -2.92 2.63
CA ASN A 26 -1.22 -4.06 2.71
C ASN A 26 -0.53 -5.27 2.08
N ARG A 27 -0.51 -6.40 2.80
CA ARG A 27 0.08 -7.66 2.33
C ARG A 27 -1.01 -8.66 1.97
N PHE A 28 -1.00 -9.15 0.74
CA PHE A 28 -2.04 -10.00 0.17
C PHE A 28 -1.53 -11.43 -0.04
N ALA A 29 -2.24 -12.39 0.54
CA ALA A 29 -2.08 -13.80 0.25
C ALA A 29 -3.17 -14.23 -0.74
N ILE A 30 -2.84 -14.16 -2.04
CA ILE A 30 -3.78 -14.41 -3.13
C ILE A 30 -3.91 -15.91 -3.39
N GLN A 31 -5.13 -16.36 -3.72
CA GLN A 31 -5.38 -17.73 -4.13
C GLN A 31 -4.58 -18.10 -5.40
N PRO A 32 -4.03 -19.32 -5.50
CA PRO A 32 -3.41 -19.79 -6.74
C PRO A 32 -4.37 -19.63 -7.93
N GLY A 33 -3.85 -19.09 -9.04
CA GLY A 33 -4.64 -18.82 -10.26
C GLY A 33 -5.51 -17.56 -10.24
N MET A 34 -5.49 -16.75 -9.16
CA MET A 34 -6.27 -15.51 -9.05
C MET A 34 -5.43 -14.23 -9.14
N HIS A 35 -4.14 -14.32 -9.47
CA HIS A 35 -3.23 -13.18 -9.52
C HIS A 35 -3.65 -12.14 -10.56
N ASP A 36 -3.88 -12.57 -11.81
CA ASP A 36 -4.27 -11.67 -12.90
C ASP A 36 -5.62 -11.01 -12.61
N VAL A 37 -6.59 -11.78 -12.10
CA VAL A 37 -7.90 -11.25 -11.68
C VAL A 37 -7.77 -10.18 -10.59
N PHE A 38 -6.87 -10.41 -9.63
CA PHE A 38 -6.59 -9.44 -8.57
C PHE A 38 -5.97 -8.15 -9.13
N GLU A 39 -4.99 -8.27 -10.02
CA GLU A 39 -4.30 -7.14 -10.62
C GLU A 39 -5.19 -6.33 -11.54
N ASP A 40 -5.99 -6.98 -12.38
CA ASP A 40 -6.98 -6.32 -13.24
C ASP A 40 -7.98 -5.53 -12.39
N ARG A 41 -8.48 -6.12 -11.29
CA ARG A 41 -9.37 -5.42 -10.35
C ARG A 41 -8.67 -4.23 -9.68
N PHE A 42 -7.38 -4.34 -9.39
CA PHE A 42 -6.60 -3.27 -8.77
C PHE A 42 -6.27 -2.15 -9.76
N ALA A 43 -6.04 -2.47 -11.03
CA ALA A 43 -5.80 -1.50 -12.09
C ALA A 43 -7.08 -0.76 -12.49
N ALA A 44 -8.22 -1.45 -12.49
CA ALA A 44 -9.52 -0.88 -12.84
C ALA A 44 -10.15 -0.04 -11.73
N ARG A 45 -9.56 0.03 -10.54
CA ARG A 45 -10.14 0.82 -9.44
C ARG A 45 -9.86 2.30 -9.64
N GLU A 46 -10.89 3.11 -9.49
CA GLU A 46 -10.73 4.55 -9.28
C GLU A 46 -10.12 4.78 -7.89
N SER A 47 -9.07 5.60 -7.82
CA SER A 47 -8.42 5.95 -6.55
C SER A 47 -8.46 7.46 -6.34
N SER A 48 -9.07 7.88 -5.24
CA SER A 48 -9.06 9.28 -4.78
C SER A 48 -7.85 9.61 -3.90
N LEU A 49 -6.87 8.70 -3.77
CA LEU A 49 -5.72 8.90 -2.88
C LEU A 49 -4.91 10.15 -3.22
N THR A 50 -4.81 10.49 -4.51
CA THR A 50 -4.13 11.69 -5.01
C THR A 50 -4.78 13.01 -4.59
N GLU A 51 -6.03 12.97 -4.11
CA GLU A 51 -6.75 14.16 -3.64
C GLU A 51 -6.42 14.54 -2.19
N TYR A 52 -5.81 13.63 -1.43
CA TYR A 52 -5.54 13.83 0.00
C TYR A 52 -4.22 14.57 0.22
N ASP A 53 -4.24 15.60 1.08
CA ASP A 53 -3.03 16.31 1.47
C ASP A 53 -2.02 15.34 2.12
N GLY A 54 -0.75 15.50 1.74
CA GLY A 54 0.33 14.64 2.21
C GLY A 54 0.40 13.26 1.56
N PHE A 55 -0.47 12.91 0.60
CA PHE A 55 -0.23 11.73 -0.25
C PHE A 55 0.98 11.96 -1.15
N GLN A 56 1.91 11.00 -1.20
CA GLN A 56 3.16 11.11 -1.97
C GLN A 56 3.25 10.09 -3.10
N GLY A 57 2.60 8.93 -2.96
CA GLY A 57 2.66 7.92 -4.01
C GLY A 57 1.99 6.61 -3.64
N PHE A 58 1.79 5.78 -4.66
CA PHE A 58 1.23 4.45 -4.50
C PHE A 58 1.92 3.45 -5.41
N LEU A 59 2.27 2.28 -4.87
CA LEU A 59 2.80 1.14 -5.61
C LEU A 59 1.91 -0.08 -5.36
N LEU A 60 1.58 -0.80 -6.43
CA LEU A 60 1.20 -2.20 -6.35
C LEU A 60 2.42 -3.04 -6.73
N LEU A 61 2.79 -3.96 -5.85
CA LEU A 61 3.98 -4.80 -5.97
C LEU A 61 3.57 -6.27 -6.05
N ARG A 62 4.09 -6.97 -7.04
CA ARG A 62 4.13 -8.42 -7.10
C ARG A 62 5.46 -8.89 -6.51
N ARG A 63 5.43 -9.90 -5.64
CA ARG A 63 6.67 -10.50 -5.12
C ARG A 63 7.42 -11.13 -6.29
N ASP A 64 8.70 -10.79 -6.41
CA ASP A 64 9.56 -11.43 -7.41
C ASP A 64 9.75 -12.92 -7.07
N GLY A 65 9.38 -13.79 -8.01
CA GLY A 65 9.57 -15.23 -7.93
C GLY A 65 10.87 -15.71 -8.58
N ALA A 66 11.61 -14.81 -9.25
CA ALA A 66 12.86 -15.15 -9.94
C ALA A 66 14.06 -15.06 -8.99
N LYS A 67 14.22 -16.06 -8.12
CA LYS A 67 15.38 -16.17 -7.21
C LYS A 67 16.69 -16.24 -7.99
N LYS A 68 17.66 -15.45 -7.55
CA LYS A 68 19.06 -15.48 -7.99
C LYS A 68 19.93 -16.16 -6.94
N ALA A 69 21.09 -16.64 -7.38
CA ALA A 69 22.10 -17.15 -6.45
C ALA A 69 22.46 -16.06 -5.43
N GLY A 70 22.30 -16.38 -4.14
CA GLY A 70 22.54 -15.44 -3.03
C GLY A 70 21.29 -14.77 -2.47
N ASP A 71 20.12 -14.89 -3.11
CA ASP A 71 18.87 -14.45 -2.51
C ASP A 71 18.51 -15.31 -1.30
N GLY A 72 17.91 -14.72 -0.28
CA GLY A 72 17.32 -15.47 0.83
C GLY A 72 16.18 -16.37 0.36
N GLY A 73 15.77 -17.33 1.20
CA GLY A 73 14.61 -18.20 0.91
C GLY A 73 13.33 -17.41 0.62
N GLU A 74 12.36 -18.05 -0.03
CA GLU A 74 11.01 -17.48 -0.05
C GLU A 74 10.44 -17.46 1.37
N PRO A 75 9.87 -16.33 1.84
CA PRO A 75 9.16 -16.33 3.10
C PRO A 75 7.99 -17.32 3.04
N ASP A 76 7.91 -18.21 4.02
CA ASP A 76 6.77 -19.12 4.20
C ASP A 76 5.57 -18.38 4.82
N ASP A 77 5.22 -17.22 4.23
CA ASP A 77 4.11 -16.37 4.68
C ASP A 77 2.91 -16.40 3.73
N GLY A 78 3.06 -17.01 2.54
CA GLY A 78 2.03 -17.07 1.50
C GLY A 78 1.63 -15.71 0.90
N VAL A 79 2.34 -14.62 1.23
CA VAL A 79 2.10 -13.29 0.64
C VAL A 79 2.72 -13.28 -0.74
N THR A 80 1.93 -12.92 -1.75
CA THR A 80 2.39 -12.82 -3.14
C THR A 80 2.38 -11.41 -3.66
N HIS A 81 1.57 -10.53 -3.06
CA HIS A 81 1.43 -9.14 -3.48
C HIS A 81 1.45 -8.22 -2.28
N SER A 82 1.87 -6.99 -2.49
CA SER A 82 1.80 -5.94 -1.48
C SER A 82 1.53 -4.60 -2.12
N THR A 83 0.92 -3.69 -1.38
CA THR A 83 0.80 -2.29 -1.82
C THR A 83 1.63 -1.42 -0.91
N PHE A 84 2.24 -0.35 -1.43
CA PHE A 84 2.71 0.77 -0.61
C PHE A 84 1.84 1.98 -0.92
N SER A 85 1.25 2.56 0.11
CA SER A 85 0.77 3.94 0.05
C SER A 85 1.70 4.80 0.89
N ILE A 86 2.27 5.82 0.28
CA ILE A 86 3.34 6.64 0.83
C ILE A 86 2.75 8.00 1.17
N TRP A 87 3.02 8.46 2.39
CA TRP A 87 2.43 9.64 2.98
C TRP A 87 3.49 10.48 3.67
N LYS A 88 3.32 11.79 3.71
CA LYS A 88 4.18 12.72 4.43
C LYS A 88 4.34 12.33 5.90
N ASN A 89 3.27 11.88 6.55
CA ASN A 89 3.28 11.41 7.93
C ASN A 89 2.06 10.52 8.23
N ARG A 90 2.02 9.94 9.44
CA ARG A 90 0.90 9.12 9.90
C ARG A 90 -0.43 9.89 9.95
N ASP A 91 -0.41 11.14 10.39
CA ASP A 91 -1.65 11.92 10.55
C ASP A 91 -2.36 12.14 9.21
N ALA A 92 -1.60 12.41 8.14
CA ALA A 92 -2.12 12.50 6.78
C ALA A 92 -2.80 11.20 6.32
N PHE A 93 -2.18 10.06 6.62
CA PHE A 93 -2.77 8.74 6.34
C PHE A 93 -4.06 8.48 7.14
N GLU A 94 -4.07 8.79 8.44
CA GLU A 94 -5.26 8.56 9.27
C GLU A 94 -6.43 9.46 8.85
N ALA A 95 -6.16 10.71 8.46
CA ALA A 95 -7.17 11.62 7.91
C ALA A 95 -7.79 11.06 6.62
N SER A 96 -6.98 10.45 5.73
CA SER A 96 -7.52 9.83 4.52
C SER A 96 -8.44 8.64 4.83
N LYS A 97 -8.15 7.89 5.90
CA LYS A 97 -8.95 6.75 6.35
C LYS A 97 -10.30 7.19 6.92
N SER A 98 -10.35 8.23 7.76
CA SER A 98 -11.61 8.74 8.31
C SER A 98 -12.55 9.27 7.22
N ASP A 99 -11.98 9.94 6.22
CA ASP A 99 -12.75 10.52 5.12
C ASP A 99 -13.26 9.45 4.17
N SER A 100 -12.43 8.44 3.84
CA SER A 100 -12.88 7.29 3.04
C SER A 100 -14.02 6.53 3.72
N ALA A 101 -13.95 6.32 5.04
CA ALA A 101 -15.01 5.67 5.80
C ALA A 101 -16.32 6.49 5.82
N THR A 102 -16.21 7.82 5.74
CA THR A 102 -17.37 8.73 5.67
C THR A 102 -17.98 8.75 4.26
N LYS A 103 -17.15 8.79 3.21
CA LYS A 103 -17.57 8.69 1.79
C LYS A 103 -18.29 7.37 1.51
N GLU A 104 -17.77 6.24 2.02
CA GLU A 104 -18.40 4.91 1.90
C GLU A 104 -19.80 4.88 2.53
N LYS A 105 -19.97 5.47 3.73
CA LYS A 105 -21.26 5.57 4.40
C LYS A 105 -22.27 6.47 3.67
N GLY A 106 -21.80 7.52 2.98
CA GLY A 106 -22.63 8.37 2.12
C GLY A 106 -23.03 7.70 0.79
N SER A 107 -22.20 6.81 0.26
CA SER A 107 -22.47 6.04 -0.98
C SER A 107 -23.34 4.79 -0.77
N SER A 108 -23.55 4.36 0.48
CA SER A 108 -24.36 3.19 0.83
C SER A 108 -25.88 3.46 0.86
N ALA A 109 -26.35 4.69 0.57
CA ALA A 109 -27.76 5.05 0.59
C ALA A 109 -28.48 4.83 -0.76
N LYS A 110 -28.31 3.67 -1.40
CA LYS A 110 -29.33 3.09 -2.31
C LYS A 110 -28.98 1.65 -2.73
N LYS A 111 -29.63 0.67 -2.09
CA LYS A 111 -30.41 -0.42 -2.71
C LYS A 111 -30.75 -1.49 -1.67
N GLU A 112 -31.76 -1.20 -0.87
CA GLU A 112 -32.67 -2.24 -0.39
C GLU A 112 -33.70 -2.52 -1.47
N GLY A 113 -33.90 -3.81 -1.77
CA GLY A 113 -34.93 -4.33 -2.66
C GLY A 113 -34.46 -4.58 -4.08
N GLU A 114 -34.23 -5.86 -4.42
CA GLU A 114 -34.98 -6.58 -5.47
C GLU A 114 -34.47 -8.03 -5.59
N LYS A 115 -35.37 -9.00 -5.39
CA LYS A 115 -35.17 -10.41 -5.69
C LYS A 115 -35.18 -10.59 -7.22
N GLY A 116 -34.06 -10.98 -7.82
CA GLY A 116 -34.06 -11.40 -9.23
C GLY A 116 -32.67 -11.62 -9.83
N GLY A 117 -32.40 -12.85 -10.29
CA GLY A 117 -31.31 -13.18 -11.21
C GLY A 117 -30.00 -13.61 -10.54
N GLY A 118 -29.62 -14.88 -10.73
CA GLY A 118 -28.36 -15.45 -10.25
C GLY A 118 -27.14 -14.73 -10.81
N LYS A 119 -26.65 -13.72 -10.08
CA LYS A 119 -25.30 -13.18 -10.25
C LYS A 119 -24.41 -13.87 -9.25
N SER A 120 -23.50 -14.71 -9.75
CA SER A 120 -22.46 -15.36 -8.94
C SER A 120 -21.78 -14.32 -8.07
N ARG A 121 -21.71 -14.58 -6.75
CA ARG A 121 -20.91 -13.78 -5.82
C ARG A 121 -19.49 -13.67 -6.38
N PRO A 122 -18.86 -12.48 -6.35
CA PRO A 122 -17.50 -12.34 -6.86
C PRO A 122 -16.57 -13.36 -6.19
N PRO A 123 -15.60 -13.93 -6.94
CA PRO A 123 -14.73 -14.97 -6.42
C PRO A 123 -13.95 -14.46 -5.21
N ASN A 124 -13.75 -15.34 -4.23
CA ASN A 124 -12.84 -15.03 -3.13
C ASN A 124 -11.40 -15.03 -3.67
N LEU A 125 -10.74 -13.88 -3.62
CA LEU A 125 -9.38 -13.71 -4.15
C LEU A 125 -8.29 -14.13 -3.16
N PHE A 126 -8.59 -14.28 -1.88
CA PHE A 126 -7.57 -14.40 -0.83
C PHE A 126 -7.63 -15.72 -0.07
N THR A 127 -6.47 -16.26 0.29
CA THR A 127 -6.34 -17.43 1.20
C THR A 127 -6.55 -17.03 2.66
N ARG A 128 -6.23 -15.77 2.99
CA ARG A 128 -6.47 -15.13 4.28
C ARG A 128 -6.68 -13.63 4.09
N PRO A 129 -7.33 -12.93 5.04
CA PRO A 129 -7.50 -11.48 4.95
C PRO A 129 -6.16 -10.75 4.71
N PRO A 130 -6.16 -9.64 3.94
CA PRO A 130 -4.98 -8.80 3.81
C PRO A 130 -4.49 -8.31 5.17
N ILE A 131 -3.17 -8.31 5.38
CA ILE A 131 -2.57 -7.88 6.65
C ILE A 131 -1.94 -6.50 6.45
N PRO A 132 -2.43 -5.45 7.13
CA PRO A 132 -1.78 -4.15 7.11
C PRO A 132 -0.48 -4.19 7.92
N SER A 133 0.50 -3.41 7.50
CA SER A 133 1.77 -3.20 8.19
C SER A 133 2.20 -1.76 7.91
N PHE A 134 2.81 -1.11 8.90
CA PHE A 134 3.09 0.33 8.85
C PHE A 134 4.57 0.56 9.13
N TYR A 135 5.17 1.48 8.37
CA TYR A 135 6.59 1.77 8.44
C TYR A 135 6.82 3.28 8.45
N GLU A 136 7.87 3.71 9.14
CA GLU A 136 8.46 5.03 8.95
C GLU A 136 9.62 4.91 7.96
N GLY A 137 9.56 5.68 6.87
CA GLY A 137 10.69 5.78 5.95
C GLY A 137 11.72 6.74 6.55
N ILE A 138 12.84 6.22 7.03
CA ILE A 138 13.91 7.03 7.64
C ILE A 138 14.93 7.57 6.63
N LEU A 139 14.84 7.08 5.39
CA LEU A 139 15.59 7.56 4.25
C LEU A 139 14.75 7.36 2.98
N ALA A 140 14.18 8.45 2.46
CA ALA A 140 13.49 8.48 1.18
C ALA A 140 14.33 9.27 0.17
N LEU A 141 14.70 8.60 -0.92
CA LEU A 141 15.36 9.22 -2.06
C LEU A 141 14.36 9.35 -3.19
N GLU A 142 13.86 10.57 -3.39
CA GLU A 142 12.91 10.87 -4.44
C GLU A 142 13.63 11.42 -5.66
N SER A 143 13.20 11.00 -6.85
CA SER A 143 13.61 11.68 -8.07
C SER A 143 12.90 13.03 -8.17
N ALA A 144 13.35 13.91 -9.08
CA ALA A 144 12.62 15.15 -9.37
C ALA A 144 11.17 14.92 -9.85
N LYS A 145 10.83 13.68 -10.26
CA LYS A 145 9.49 13.26 -10.69
C LYS A 145 8.70 12.54 -9.60
N GLY A 146 9.25 12.41 -8.38
CA GLY A 146 8.69 11.62 -7.30
C GLY A 146 9.16 10.17 -7.30
N VAL A 147 8.40 9.32 -6.59
CA VAL A 147 8.55 7.86 -6.51
C VAL A 147 8.07 7.20 -7.81
#